data_AF-A0A7X7S2X5-F1
#
_entry.id   AF-A0A7X7S2X5-F1
#
_cell.length_a   1.000
_cell.length_b   1.000
_cell.length_c   1.000
_cell.angle_alpha   90.00
_cell.angle_beta   90.00
_cell.angle_gamma   90.00
#
_symmetry.space_group_name_H-M   'P 1'
#
loop_
_entity.id
_entity.type
_entity.pdbx_description
1 polymer ?
#
loop_
_entity_poly.entity_id
_entity_poly.type
_entity_poly.pdbx_seq_one_letter_code
_entity_poly.pdbx_strand_id
1 'polypeptide(L)'
;MSERSETGTLLLALVDGGPPEAARARLLAALGPAVEAAPDDTVMIRQLLTPVARLEHHRSMLTNQSFPPGPAELAVLADAVGLLTEGDVDAILAALPPIEHGGLLRQRIHRLVTAGRLEEAHAVADTLKDPLRGHRDVGLHLARAGDVEGFFTTWPRLEPRRATAELVELREELVAAVARTRGWRAALDLVDDHPRLGDRYVFAALGAAPIGPYDVLQDLLDGDQGARLTEIQRGQLLVDELLREVEPSHQHVALPPEDPRVLDLAERLGAIDGDRATMRGRDWQLVRLWPLIAETTTLRRVRALVRAPNLRRELSALGREIRPPG
;
A
#
# COMPACT_ATOMS: atom_id res chain seq x y z
N MET A 1 22.64 -33.49 -6.61
CA MET A 1 23.11 -32.10 -6.45
C MET A 1 22.46 -31.33 -7.59
N SER A 2 21.58 -30.37 -7.29
CA SER A 2 21.00 -29.52 -8.34
C SER A 2 22.11 -28.66 -8.94
N GLU A 3 22.14 -28.55 -10.26
CA GLU A 3 23.05 -27.65 -10.97
C GLU A 3 22.70 -26.21 -10.55
N ARG A 4 23.70 -25.42 -10.16
CA ARG A 4 23.52 -24.01 -9.76
C ARG A 4 23.27 -23.15 -11.00
N SER A 5 22.46 -22.11 -10.88
CA SER A 5 22.28 -21.17 -11.99
C SER A 5 23.55 -20.34 -12.23
N GLU A 6 23.69 -19.78 -13.43
CA GLU A 6 24.78 -18.83 -13.72
C GLU A 6 24.72 -17.63 -12.76
N THR A 7 23.51 -17.11 -12.52
CA THR A 7 23.27 -16.00 -11.60
C THR A 7 23.66 -16.34 -10.16
N GLY A 8 23.30 -17.54 -9.68
CA GLY A 8 23.70 -18.03 -8.35
C GLY A 8 25.21 -18.15 -8.20
N THR A 9 25.89 -18.63 -9.25
CA THR A 9 27.36 -18.73 -9.29
C THR A 9 28.02 -17.35 -9.24
N LEU A 10 27.51 -16.37 -10.00
CA LEU A 10 28.03 -15.00 -10.01
C LEU A 10 27.84 -14.30 -8.66
N LEU A 11 26.69 -14.51 -8.00
CA LEU A 11 26.41 -13.96 -6.67
C LEU A 11 27.35 -14.53 -5.60
N LEU A 12 27.57 -15.85 -5.59
CA LEU A 12 28.50 -16.47 -4.64
C LEU A 12 29.93 -15.93 -4.80
N ALA A 13 30.39 -15.76 -6.05
CA ALA A 13 31.69 -15.15 -6.31
C ALA A 13 31.82 -13.72 -5.74
N LEU A 14 30.73 -12.95 -5.72
CA LEU A 14 30.70 -11.62 -5.11
C LEU A 14 30.68 -11.67 -3.57
N VAL A 15 29.99 -12.65 -2.99
CA VAL A 15 29.96 -12.84 -1.53
C VAL A 15 31.34 -13.28 -1.00
N ASP A 16 32.04 -14.15 -1.72
CA ASP A 16 33.34 -14.69 -1.33
C ASP A 16 34.51 -13.70 -1.53
N GLY A 17 34.25 -12.47 -1.97
CA GLY A 17 35.27 -11.45 -2.21
C GLY A 17 36.11 -11.69 -3.47
N GLY A 18 35.60 -12.45 -4.44
CA GLY A 18 36.20 -12.60 -5.78
C GLY A 18 36.28 -11.26 -6.54
N PRO A 19 36.95 -11.21 -7.72
CA PRO A 19 37.24 -9.95 -8.44
C PRO A 19 35.93 -9.19 -8.72
N PRO A 20 35.64 -8.15 -7.92
CA PRO A 20 34.25 -7.74 -7.71
C PRO A 20 33.68 -7.04 -8.93
N GLU A 21 34.52 -6.44 -9.77
CA GLU A 21 34.07 -5.59 -10.86
C GLU A 21 33.57 -6.40 -12.07
N ALA A 22 34.32 -7.43 -12.50
CA ALA A 22 33.95 -8.24 -13.66
C ALA A 22 32.74 -9.17 -13.35
N ALA A 23 32.71 -9.79 -12.17
CA ALA A 23 31.58 -10.62 -11.75
C ALA A 23 30.31 -9.78 -11.57
N ARG A 24 30.43 -8.58 -10.99
CA ARG A 24 29.31 -7.65 -10.82
C ARG A 24 28.81 -7.11 -12.14
N ALA A 25 29.69 -6.74 -13.07
CA ALA A 25 29.28 -6.29 -14.40
C ALA A 25 28.48 -7.37 -15.14
N ARG A 26 28.95 -8.63 -15.09
CA ARG A 26 28.21 -9.78 -15.67
C ARG A 26 26.87 -10.01 -14.98
N LEU A 27 26.83 -9.95 -13.65
CA LEU A 27 25.59 -10.10 -12.90
C LEU A 27 24.58 -9.00 -13.24
N LEU A 28 25.01 -7.74 -13.29
CA LEU A 28 24.13 -6.63 -13.67
C LEU A 28 23.65 -6.74 -15.13
N ALA A 29 24.52 -7.19 -16.05
CA ALA A 29 24.13 -7.46 -17.43
C ALA A 29 23.08 -8.60 -17.53
N ALA A 30 23.16 -9.61 -16.67
CA ALA A 30 22.17 -10.68 -16.60
C ALA A 30 20.85 -10.22 -15.95
N LEU A 31 20.92 -9.38 -14.90
CA LEU A 31 19.75 -8.87 -14.18
C LEU A 31 18.96 -7.85 -15.00
N GLY A 32 19.64 -6.98 -15.76
CA GLY A 32 19.03 -5.86 -16.47
C GLY A 32 17.81 -6.26 -17.31
N PRO A 33 17.95 -7.18 -18.28
CA PRO A 33 16.83 -7.61 -19.11
C PRO A 33 15.67 -8.21 -18.32
N ALA A 34 15.95 -9.00 -17.27
CA ALA A 34 14.91 -9.62 -16.45
C ALA A 34 14.14 -8.59 -15.61
N VAL A 35 14.82 -7.58 -15.08
CA VAL A 35 14.21 -6.49 -14.28
C VAL A 35 13.37 -5.55 -15.14
N GLU A 36 13.82 -5.27 -16.37
CA GLU A 36 13.03 -4.47 -17.33
C GLU A 36 11.81 -5.22 -17.85
N ALA A 37 11.90 -6.54 -18.02
CA ALA A 37 10.78 -7.37 -18.46
C ALA A 37 9.76 -7.70 -17.34
N ALA A 38 10.16 -7.58 -16.07
CA ALA A 38 9.31 -7.90 -14.94
C ALA A 38 8.18 -6.85 -14.75
N PRO A 39 6.95 -7.28 -14.39
CA PRO A 39 5.85 -6.38 -14.09
C PRO A 39 6.21 -5.32 -13.04
N ASP A 40 5.69 -4.10 -13.20
CA ASP A 40 5.98 -2.98 -12.29
C ASP A 40 5.57 -3.27 -10.84
N ASP A 41 4.52 -4.09 -10.66
CA ASP A 41 3.99 -4.52 -9.36
C ASP A 41 4.71 -5.74 -8.77
N THR A 42 5.78 -6.23 -9.41
CA THR A 42 6.63 -7.30 -8.87
C THR A 42 7.13 -6.93 -7.47
N VAL A 43 6.94 -7.84 -6.52
CA VAL A 43 7.29 -7.63 -5.12
C VAL A 43 8.79 -7.86 -4.88
N MET A 44 9.43 -6.85 -4.29
CA MET A 44 10.81 -6.92 -3.82
C MET A 44 10.90 -6.48 -2.35
N ILE A 45 11.56 -7.28 -1.50
CA ILE A 45 11.67 -7.02 -0.06
C ILE A 45 13.12 -6.73 0.37
N ARG A 46 13.42 -5.46 0.69
CA ARG A 46 14.78 -5.04 1.10
C ARG A 46 15.16 -5.46 2.54
N GLN A 47 16.48 -5.49 2.77
CA GLN A 47 17.17 -5.97 3.99
C GLN A 47 16.77 -5.29 5.30
N LEU A 48 16.43 -3.99 5.32
CA LEU A 48 16.30 -3.22 6.58
C LEU A 48 15.04 -2.37 6.58
N LEU A 49 14.13 -2.68 7.51
CA LEU A 49 12.94 -1.88 7.90
C LEU A 49 12.00 -1.41 6.77
N THR A 50 12.25 -1.81 5.53
CA THR A 50 11.46 -1.34 4.39
C THR A 50 10.18 -2.18 4.28
N PRO A 51 9.01 -1.55 4.05
CA PRO A 51 7.81 -2.27 3.66
C PRO A 51 8.06 -3.08 2.37
N VAL A 52 7.18 -4.03 2.09
CA VAL A 52 7.13 -4.72 0.79
C VAL A 52 7.08 -3.64 -0.29
N ALA A 53 8.09 -3.58 -1.15
CA ALA A 53 8.23 -2.56 -2.18
C ALA A 53 7.98 -3.15 -3.56
N ARG A 54 7.62 -2.28 -4.50
CA ARG A 54 7.46 -2.62 -5.91
C ARG A 54 8.79 -2.46 -6.63
N LEU A 55 9.05 -3.37 -7.57
CA LEU A 55 10.27 -3.38 -8.38
C LEU A 55 10.47 -2.06 -9.14
N GLU A 56 9.39 -1.39 -9.57
CA GLU A 56 9.44 -0.09 -10.25
C GLU A 56 10.30 0.95 -9.49
N HIS A 57 10.18 0.98 -8.16
CA HIS A 57 10.90 1.92 -7.29
C HIS A 57 12.39 1.57 -7.12
N HIS A 58 12.78 0.39 -7.61
CA HIS A 58 14.11 -0.19 -7.41
C HIS A 58 14.86 -0.46 -8.72
N ARG A 59 14.26 -0.22 -9.89
CA ARG A 59 14.97 -0.29 -11.19
C ARG A 59 16.21 0.62 -11.22
N SER A 60 16.14 1.77 -10.55
CA SER A 60 17.27 2.69 -10.40
C SER A 60 18.50 2.07 -9.70
N MET A 61 18.34 0.97 -8.93
CA MET A 61 19.47 0.27 -8.31
C MET A 61 20.42 -0.35 -9.34
N LEU A 62 19.94 -0.65 -10.55
CA LEU A 62 20.77 -1.19 -11.63
C LEU A 62 21.63 -0.12 -12.32
N THR A 63 21.20 1.14 -12.26
CA THR A 63 21.85 2.27 -12.96
C THR A 63 22.57 3.23 -12.00
N ASN A 64 22.29 3.15 -10.69
CA ASN A 64 22.90 4.02 -9.69
C ASN A 64 24.35 3.62 -9.39
N GLN A 65 25.30 4.36 -9.98
CA GLN A 65 26.73 4.17 -9.76
C GLN A 65 27.24 4.78 -8.46
N SER A 66 26.50 5.73 -7.85
CA SER A 66 26.93 6.44 -6.65
C SER A 66 26.86 5.58 -5.39
N PHE A 67 25.92 4.64 -5.33
CA PHE A 67 25.78 3.69 -4.23
C PHE A 67 25.48 2.30 -4.78
N PRO A 68 26.52 1.56 -5.20
CA PRO A 68 26.35 0.23 -5.77
C PRO A 68 25.68 -0.72 -4.77
N PRO A 69 24.58 -1.44 -5.14
CA PRO A 69 23.96 -2.41 -4.25
C PRO A 69 24.92 -3.53 -3.83
N GLY A 70 24.80 -3.97 -2.58
CA GLY A 70 25.59 -5.07 -2.03
C GLY A 70 25.15 -6.45 -2.58
N PRO A 71 25.95 -7.51 -2.37
CA PRO A 71 25.61 -8.86 -2.85
C PRO A 71 24.25 -9.37 -2.37
N ALA A 72 23.89 -9.12 -1.11
CA ALA A 72 22.60 -9.52 -0.57
C ALA A 72 21.40 -8.81 -1.24
N GLU A 73 21.55 -7.53 -1.61
CA GLU A 73 20.50 -6.79 -2.31
C GLU A 73 20.34 -7.29 -3.76
N LEU A 74 21.44 -7.60 -4.42
CA LEU A 74 21.44 -8.22 -5.75
C LEU A 74 20.85 -9.63 -5.72
N ALA A 75 21.06 -10.40 -4.65
CA ALA A 75 20.45 -11.71 -4.47
C ALA A 75 18.93 -11.61 -4.28
N VAL A 76 18.44 -10.66 -3.48
CA VAL A 76 17.00 -10.38 -3.35
C VAL A 76 16.39 -10.00 -4.71
N LEU A 77 17.05 -9.11 -5.45
CA LEU A 77 16.58 -8.69 -6.77
C LEU A 77 16.52 -9.88 -7.73
N ALA A 78 17.58 -10.68 -7.79
CA ALA A 78 17.66 -11.88 -8.63
C ALA A 78 16.57 -12.92 -8.27
N ASP A 79 16.29 -13.12 -6.98
CA ASP A 79 15.21 -14.00 -6.51
C ASP A 79 13.85 -13.44 -6.90
N ALA A 80 13.63 -12.12 -6.78
CA ALA A 80 12.39 -11.45 -7.12
C ALA A 80 12.02 -11.57 -8.61
N VAL A 81 13.02 -11.56 -9.50
CA VAL A 81 12.82 -11.75 -10.95
C VAL A 81 12.99 -13.20 -11.42
N GLY A 82 13.06 -14.16 -10.49
CA GLY A 82 13.05 -15.59 -10.80
C GLY A 82 14.34 -16.14 -11.42
N LEU A 83 15.48 -15.48 -11.22
CA LEU A 83 16.78 -15.96 -11.73
C LEU A 83 17.52 -16.90 -10.77
N LEU A 84 17.00 -17.07 -9.55
CA LEU A 84 17.56 -17.98 -8.55
C LEU A 84 16.67 -19.20 -8.33
N THR A 85 17.30 -20.37 -8.30
CA THR A 85 16.66 -21.60 -7.82
C THR A 85 16.68 -21.64 -6.29
N GLU A 86 15.90 -22.54 -5.68
CA GLU A 86 15.96 -22.74 -4.22
C GLU A 86 17.35 -23.12 -3.74
N GLY A 87 18.07 -23.96 -4.51
CA GLY A 87 19.44 -24.37 -4.20
C GLY A 87 20.44 -23.21 -4.29
N ASP A 88 20.22 -22.25 -5.19
CA ASP A 88 21.04 -21.03 -5.24
C ASP A 88 20.82 -20.17 -3.99
N VAL A 89 19.55 -19.99 -3.58
CA VAL A 89 19.20 -19.22 -2.38
C VAL A 89 19.81 -19.85 -1.13
N ASP A 90 19.72 -21.17 -0.97
CA ASP A 90 20.33 -21.89 0.16
C ASP A 90 21.86 -21.72 0.20
N ALA A 91 22.52 -21.80 -0.96
CA ALA A 91 23.97 -21.62 -1.05
C ALA A 91 24.38 -20.17 -0.71
N ILE A 92 23.64 -19.18 -1.21
CA ILE A 92 23.89 -17.76 -0.94
C ILE A 92 23.68 -17.45 0.55
N LEU A 93 22.61 -17.96 1.16
CA LEU A 93 22.36 -17.79 2.60
C LEU A 93 23.48 -18.40 3.46
N ALA A 94 24.02 -19.56 3.06
CA ALA A 94 25.14 -20.18 3.76
C ALA A 94 26.44 -19.36 3.68
N ALA A 95 26.64 -18.61 2.59
CA ALA A 95 27.82 -17.77 2.38
C ALA A 95 27.68 -16.36 2.98
N LEU A 96 26.45 -15.81 3.03
CA LEU A 96 26.20 -14.47 3.56
C LEU A 96 26.33 -14.43 5.09
N PRO A 97 26.80 -13.32 5.69
CA PRO A 97 26.71 -13.09 7.12
C PRO A 97 25.25 -13.10 7.61
N PRO A 98 24.93 -13.64 8.81
CA PRO A 98 23.55 -13.72 9.31
C PRO A 98 22.79 -12.38 9.37
N ILE A 99 23.50 -11.27 9.59
CA ILE A 99 22.91 -9.93 9.61
C ILE A 99 22.32 -9.53 8.24
N GLU A 100 22.78 -10.16 7.17
CA GLU A 100 22.41 -9.87 5.79
C GLU A 100 21.28 -10.77 5.25
N HIS A 101 20.89 -11.81 6.00
CA HIS A 101 19.91 -12.80 5.55
C HIS A 101 18.48 -12.24 5.42
N GLY A 102 18.15 -11.20 6.19
CA GLY A 102 16.77 -10.77 6.40
C GLY A 102 15.97 -10.47 5.13
N GLY A 103 16.58 -9.78 4.15
CA GLY A 103 15.90 -9.48 2.88
C GLY A 103 15.60 -10.74 2.07
N LEU A 104 16.60 -11.62 1.92
CA LEU A 104 16.51 -12.84 1.11
C LEU A 104 15.57 -13.88 1.74
N LEU A 105 15.59 -14.03 3.06
CA LEU A 105 14.64 -14.89 3.77
C LEU A 105 13.19 -14.37 3.64
N ARG A 106 12.97 -13.05 3.73
CA ARG A 106 11.62 -12.48 3.51
C ARG A 106 11.17 -12.62 2.05
N GLN A 107 12.06 -12.47 1.07
CA GLN A 107 11.75 -12.74 -0.33
C GLN A 107 11.37 -14.22 -0.54
N ARG A 108 12.08 -15.15 0.11
CA ARG A 108 11.73 -16.57 0.12
C ARG A 108 10.35 -16.82 0.73
N ILE A 109 10.02 -16.19 1.86
CA ILE A 109 8.67 -16.25 2.46
C ILE A 109 7.64 -15.80 1.42
N HIS A 110 7.83 -14.65 0.78
CA HIS A 110 6.92 -14.16 -0.24
C HIS A 110 6.69 -15.19 -1.37
N ARG A 111 7.77 -15.76 -1.92
CA ARG A 111 7.66 -16.82 -2.96
C ARG A 111 6.90 -18.05 -2.47
N LEU A 112 7.20 -18.53 -1.26
CA LEU A 112 6.55 -19.71 -0.68
C LEU A 112 5.04 -19.47 -0.50
N VAL A 113 4.67 -18.30 0.02
CA VAL A 113 3.26 -17.95 0.21
C VAL A 113 2.53 -17.83 -1.13
N THR A 114 3.13 -17.15 -2.12
CA THR A 114 2.57 -17.07 -3.48
C THR A 114 2.41 -18.45 -4.13
N ALA A 115 3.26 -19.42 -3.79
CA ALA A 115 3.15 -20.82 -4.21
C ALA A 115 2.19 -21.66 -3.35
N GLY A 116 1.49 -21.08 -2.37
CA GLY A 116 0.59 -21.81 -1.46
C GLY A 116 1.29 -22.68 -0.41
N ARG A 117 2.62 -22.57 -0.26
CA ARG A 117 3.45 -23.36 0.68
C ARG A 117 3.52 -22.67 2.05
N LEU A 118 2.37 -22.50 2.70
CA LEU A 118 2.22 -21.68 3.91
C LEU A 118 3.03 -22.19 5.11
N GLU A 119 3.03 -23.50 5.38
CA GLU A 119 3.78 -24.07 6.51
C GLU A 119 5.30 -23.90 6.32
N GLU A 120 5.79 -24.04 5.09
CA GLU A 120 7.20 -23.78 4.78
C GLU A 120 7.54 -22.30 4.92
N ALA A 121 6.65 -21.40 4.52
CA ALA A 121 6.82 -19.96 4.73
C ALA A 121 6.91 -19.62 6.22
N HIS A 122 6.10 -20.27 7.06
CA HIS A 122 6.19 -20.13 8.51
C HIS A 122 7.50 -20.69 9.09
N ALA A 123 7.95 -21.86 8.62
CA ALA A 123 9.24 -22.41 9.03
C ALA A 123 10.41 -21.46 8.68
N VAL A 124 10.37 -20.80 7.52
CA VAL A 124 11.35 -19.76 7.17
C VAL A 124 11.21 -18.53 8.06
N ALA A 125 9.99 -18.09 8.38
CA ALA A 125 9.76 -16.97 9.30
C ALA A 125 10.39 -17.22 10.67
N ASP A 126 10.28 -18.44 11.22
CA ASP A 126 10.87 -18.82 12.50
C ASP A 126 12.41 -18.71 12.53
N THR A 127 13.08 -18.72 11.37
CA THR A 127 14.54 -18.56 11.27
C THR A 127 15.00 -17.11 11.25
N LEU A 128 14.09 -16.14 11.06
CA LEU A 128 14.44 -14.73 11.05
C LEU A 128 14.88 -14.29 12.45
N LYS A 129 15.77 -13.28 12.50
CA LYS A 129 16.12 -12.59 13.75
C LYS A 129 14.90 -12.02 14.48
N ASP A 130 13.87 -11.62 13.73
CA ASP A 130 12.57 -11.19 14.22
C ASP A 130 11.47 -12.02 13.53
N PRO A 131 11.08 -13.18 14.10
CA PRO A 131 10.12 -14.08 13.49
C PRO A 131 8.76 -13.46 13.24
N LEU A 132 8.33 -12.55 14.13
CA LEU A 132 7.06 -11.86 14.01
C LEU A 132 6.96 -11.10 12.68
N ARG A 133 8.06 -10.52 12.21
CA ARG A 133 8.10 -9.85 10.91
C ARG A 133 7.85 -10.80 9.75
N GLY A 134 8.41 -12.01 9.78
CA GLY A 134 8.15 -13.04 8.76
C GLY A 134 6.72 -13.54 8.78
N HIS A 135 6.16 -13.83 9.97
CA HIS A 135 4.76 -14.22 10.07
C HIS A 135 3.82 -13.11 9.56
N ARG A 136 4.15 -11.84 9.80
CA ARG A 136 3.40 -10.70 9.25
C ARG A 136 3.42 -10.64 7.74
N ASP A 137 4.52 -11.00 7.08
CA ASP A 137 4.55 -11.06 5.62
C ASP A 137 3.58 -12.14 5.10
N VAL A 138 3.50 -13.28 5.79
CA VAL A 138 2.49 -14.32 5.50
C VAL A 138 1.08 -13.79 5.74
N GLY A 139 0.82 -13.17 6.90
CA GLY A 139 -0.47 -12.59 7.25
C GLY A 139 -0.91 -11.49 6.28
N LEU A 140 0.00 -10.63 5.83
CA LEU A 140 -0.28 -9.57 4.86
C LEU A 140 -0.67 -10.16 3.50
N HIS A 141 -0.01 -11.24 3.06
CA HIS A 141 -0.40 -11.91 1.83
C HIS A 141 -1.81 -12.50 1.93
N LEU A 142 -2.11 -13.23 3.01
CA LEU A 142 -3.43 -13.80 3.25
C LEU A 142 -4.51 -12.70 3.34
N ALA A 143 -4.20 -11.59 4.00
CA ALA A 143 -5.06 -10.41 4.06
C ALA A 143 -5.34 -9.84 2.67
N ARG A 144 -4.30 -9.57 1.87
CA ARG A 144 -4.44 -9.03 0.50
C ARG A 144 -5.19 -9.97 -0.44
N ALA A 145 -5.06 -11.28 -0.24
CA ALA A 145 -5.80 -12.30 -0.98
C ALA A 145 -7.28 -12.40 -0.55
N GLY A 146 -7.68 -11.76 0.56
CA GLY A 146 -9.01 -11.93 1.14
C GLY A 146 -9.25 -13.33 1.70
N ASP A 147 -8.19 -14.06 2.05
CA ASP A 147 -8.26 -15.39 2.64
C ASP A 147 -8.54 -15.28 4.15
N VAL A 148 -9.82 -15.12 4.48
CA VAL A 148 -10.30 -14.96 5.85
C VAL A 148 -9.92 -16.17 6.73
N GLU A 149 -10.13 -17.39 6.22
CA GLU A 149 -9.90 -18.62 6.99
C GLU A 149 -8.40 -18.82 7.26
N GLY A 150 -7.56 -18.71 6.22
CA GLY A 150 -6.12 -18.81 6.34
C GLY A 150 -5.54 -17.72 7.24
N PHE A 151 -6.02 -16.47 7.11
CA PHE A 151 -5.56 -15.34 7.91
C PHE A 151 -5.83 -15.57 9.41
N PHE A 152 -7.06 -15.95 9.79
CA PHE A 152 -7.39 -16.15 11.20
C PHE A 152 -6.84 -17.45 11.79
N THR A 153 -6.62 -18.48 10.97
CA THR A 153 -5.86 -19.68 11.35
C THR A 153 -4.41 -19.34 11.68
N THR A 154 -3.82 -18.39 10.94
CA THR A 154 -2.45 -17.91 11.16
C THR A 154 -2.33 -16.92 12.32
N TRP A 155 -3.45 -16.35 12.76
CA TRP A 155 -3.49 -15.29 13.77
C TRP A 155 -2.71 -15.54 15.07
N PRO A 156 -2.70 -16.76 15.66
CA PRO A 156 -1.90 -17.03 16.86
C PRO A 156 -0.40 -16.78 16.68
N ARG A 157 0.12 -16.86 15.45
CA ARG A 157 1.52 -16.54 15.10
C ARG A 157 1.76 -15.04 14.86
N LEU A 158 0.69 -14.30 14.52
CA LEU A 158 0.73 -12.86 14.28
C LEU A 158 0.61 -12.04 15.57
N GLU A 159 -0.06 -12.57 16.59
CA GLU A 159 -0.38 -11.84 17.82
C GLU A 159 0.74 -11.97 18.87
N PRO A 160 1.69 -11.00 18.98
CA PRO A 160 2.33 -10.80 20.27
C PRO A 160 1.25 -10.39 21.27
N ARG A 161 1.45 -10.65 22.57
CA ARG A 161 0.51 -10.37 23.66
C ARG A 161 0.11 -8.87 23.84
N ARG A 162 0.38 -8.00 22.87
CA ARG A 162 0.04 -6.57 22.82
C ARG A 162 -0.54 -6.23 21.44
N ALA A 163 -1.69 -5.57 21.40
CA ALA A 163 -2.23 -5.00 20.17
C ALA A 163 -1.29 -3.92 19.63
N THR A 164 -0.67 -4.15 18.47
CA THR A 164 0.18 -3.16 17.79
C THR A 164 -0.57 -2.52 16.61
N ALA A 165 -0.17 -1.32 16.20
CA ALA A 165 -0.71 -0.64 15.02
C ALA A 165 -0.58 -1.47 13.74
N GLU A 166 0.45 -2.33 13.64
CA GLU A 166 0.61 -3.19 12.46
C GLU A 166 -0.46 -4.30 12.40
N LEU A 167 -0.95 -4.79 13.55
CA LEU A 167 -2.05 -5.77 13.57
C LEU A 167 -3.39 -5.15 13.21
N VAL A 168 -3.54 -3.86 13.52
CA VAL A 168 -4.65 -3.03 13.05
C VAL A 168 -4.64 -2.98 11.54
N GLU A 169 -3.51 -2.59 10.96
CA GLU A 169 -3.32 -2.47 9.51
C GLU A 169 -3.57 -3.81 8.78
N LEU A 170 -3.11 -4.95 9.33
CA LEU A 170 -3.36 -6.25 8.71
C LEU A 170 -4.84 -6.62 8.63
N ARG A 171 -5.61 -6.32 9.67
CA ARG A 171 -7.07 -6.57 9.68
C ARG A 171 -7.80 -5.59 8.76
N GLU A 172 -7.37 -4.33 8.72
CA GLU A 172 -7.90 -3.34 7.77
C GLU A 172 -7.64 -3.80 6.33
N GLU A 173 -6.45 -4.29 6.02
CA GLU A 173 -6.12 -4.82 4.70
C GLU A 173 -6.97 -6.05 4.35
N LEU A 174 -7.20 -6.98 5.29
CA LEU A 174 -8.08 -8.13 5.06
C LEU A 174 -9.51 -7.68 4.73
N VAL A 175 -10.08 -6.81 5.55
CA VAL A 175 -11.45 -6.32 5.36
C VAL A 175 -11.57 -5.56 4.04
N ALA A 176 -10.57 -4.73 3.71
CA ALA A 176 -10.51 -4.01 2.45
C ALA A 176 -10.39 -4.96 1.24
N ALA A 177 -9.60 -6.04 1.34
CA ALA A 177 -9.47 -7.04 0.29
C ALA A 177 -10.78 -7.83 0.09
N VAL A 178 -11.48 -8.19 1.17
CA VAL A 178 -12.80 -8.83 1.10
C VAL A 178 -13.80 -7.89 0.43
N ALA A 179 -13.79 -6.60 0.76
CA ALA A 179 -14.64 -5.62 0.09
C ALA A 179 -14.34 -5.55 -1.42
N ARG A 180 -13.07 -5.47 -1.82
CA ARG A 180 -12.66 -5.42 -3.24
C ARG A 180 -13.08 -6.67 -4.03
N THR A 181 -13.02 -7.85 -3.40
CA THR A 181 -13.21 -9.13 -4.09
C THR A 181 -14.63 -9.69 -4.00
N ARG A 182 -15.33 -9.44 -2.89
CA ARG A 182 -16.66 -9.99 -2.57
C ARG A 182 -17.73 -8.91 -2.34
N GLY A 183 -17.35 -7.63 -2.41
CA GLY A 183 -18.24 -6.49 -2.18
C GLY A 183 -18.28 -6.04 -0.72
N TRP A 184 -18.65 -4.77 -0.52
CA TRP A 184 -18.66 -4.11 0.80
C TRP A 184 -19.61 -4.80 1.81
N ARG A 185 -20.73 -5.38 1.35
CA ARG A 185 -21.67 -6.09 2.25
C ARG A 185 -21.02 -7.31 2.88
N ALA A 186 -20.34 -8.14 2.09
CA ALA A 186 -19.60 -9.29 2.60
C ALA A 186 -18.47 -8.89 3.57
N ALA A 187 -17.86 -7.71 3.35
CA ALA A 187 -16.88 -7.17 4.27
C ALA A 187 -17.49 -6.67 5.59
N LEU A 188 -18.69 -6.09 5.56
CA LEU A 188 -19.43 -5.75 6.78
C LEU A 188 -19.88 -6.99 7.54
N ASP A 189 -20.43 -7.99 6.86
CA ASP A 189 -20.81 -9.27 7.47
C ASP A 189 -19.60 -9.90 8.19
N LEU A 190 -18.43 -9.87 7.54
CA LEU A 190 -17.18 -10.30 8.18
C LEU A 190 -16.83 -9.47 9.43
N VAL A 191 -16.97 -8.15 9.37
CA VAL A 191 -16.69 -7.25 10.50
C VAL A 191 -17.64 -7.52 11.69
N ASP A 192 -18.90 -7.85 11.40
CA ASP A 192 -19.95 -8.06 12.39
C ASP A 192 -19.88 -9.47 13.01
N ASP A 193 -19.59 -10.49 12.19
CA ASP A 193 -19.61 -11.89 12.61
C ASP A 193 -18.30 -12.35 13.29
N HIS A 194 -17.16 -11.74 12.95
CA HIS A 194 -15.88 -12.25 13.42
C HIS A 194 -15.42 -11.60 14.74
N PRO A 195 -15.15 -12.37 15.82
CA PRO A 195 -14.91 -11.83 17.18
C PRO A 195 -13.61 -11.02 17.35
N ARG A 196 -12.72 -11.04 16.35
CA ARG A 196 -11.49 -10.23 16.32
C ARG A 196 -11.63 -8.92 15.54
N LEU A 197 -12.79 -8.72 14.93
CA LEU A 197 -13.16 -7.51 14.20
C LEU A 197 -14.21 -6.72 15.02
N GLY A 198 -14.73 -5.64 14.45
CA GLY A 198 -15.66 -4.71 15.09
C GLY A 198 -15.66 -3.33 14.41
N ASP A 199 -16.44 -2.39 14.94
CA ASP A 199 -16.82 -1.12 14.29
C ASP A 199 -15.65 -0.32 13.69
N ARG A 200 -14.49 -0.36 14.33
CA ARG A 200 -13.26 0.28 13.84
C ARG A 200 -12.85 -0.14 12.42
N TYR A 201 -13.30 -1.28 11.91
CA TYR A 201 -12.99 -1.77 10.55
C TYR A 201 -14.10 -1.49 9.51
N VAL A 202 -15.23 -0.90 9.91
CA VAL A 202 -16.33 -0.53 8.99
C VAL A 202 -15.84 0.40 7.90
N PHE A 203 -14.95 1.33 8.24
CA PHE A 203 -14.36 2.25 7.26
C PHE A 203 -13.55 1.50 6.19
N ALA A 204 -12.81 0.47 6.56
CA ALA A 204 -12.06 -0.36 5.60
C ALA A 204 -13.01 -1.16 4.70
N ALA A 205 -14.15 -1.65 5.23
CA ALA A 205 -15.15 -2.36 4.45
C ALA A 205 -15.82 -1.46 3.40
N LEU A 206 -16.19 -0.25 3.79
CA LEU A 206 -16.90 0.70 2.93
C LEU A 206 -15.96 1.46 1.97
N GLY A 207 -14.74 1.78 2.39
CA GLY A 207 -13.81 2.60 1.61
C GLY A 207 -13.09 1.85 0.49
N ALA A 208 -13.08 0.52 0.52
CA ALA A 208 -12.28 -0.30 -0.39
C ALA A 208 -13.02 -0.79 -1.63
N ALA A 209 -14.35 -0.63 -1.72
CA ALA A 209 -15.14 -1.08 -2.86
C ALA A 209 -16.22 -0.06 -3.24
N PRO A 210 -16.62 0.01 -4.53
CA PRO A 210 -17.76 0.82 -4.93
C PRO A 210 -19.03 0.36 -4.21
N ILE A 211 -19.72 1.29 -3.56
CA ILE A 211 -21.00 1.04 -2.90
C ILE A 211 -22.15 1.28 -3.89
N GLY A 212 -22.03 2.37 -4.64
CA GLY A 212 -23.01 2.90 -5.57
C GLY A 212 -22.79 4.40 -5.70
N PRO A 213 -23.68 5.10 -6.43
CA PRO A 213 -23.60 6.53 -6.59
C PRO A 213 -23.59 7.30 -5.27
N TYR A 214 -23.13 8.55 -5.28
CA TYR A 214 -23.01 9.44 -4.12
C TYR A 214 -24.28 9.47 -3.27
N ASP A 215 -25.47 9.58 -3.89
CA ASP A 215 -26.74 9.64 -3.14
C ASP A 215 -27.05 8.31 -2.43
N VAL A 216 -26.73 7.18 -3.06
CA VAL A 216 -26.87 5.85 -2.45
C VAL A 216 -25.90 5.67 -1.29
N LEU A 217 -24.67 6.16 -1.45
CA LEU A 217 -23.68 6.19 -0.37
C LEU A 217 -24.14 7.10 0.77
N GLN A 218 -24.70 8.27 0.46
CA GLN A 218 -25.21 9.20 1.45
C GLN A 218 -26.35 8.56 2.26
N ASP A 219 -27.33 7.93 1.60
CA ASP A 219 -28.42 7.22 2.28
C ASP A 219 -27.91 6.13 3.23
N LEU A 220 -26.87 5.38 2.80
CA LEU A 220 -26.22 4.37 3.64
C LEU A 220 -25.53 5.00 4.87
N LEU A 221 -24.87 6.15 4.69
CA LEU A 221 -24.14 6.88 5.73
C LEU A 221 -25.04 7.68 6.68
N ASP A 222 -26.28 7.93 6.29
CA ASP A 222 -27.30 8.52 7.15
C ASP A 222 -28.00 7.44 8.02
N GLY A 223 -27.81 6.15 7.70
CA GLY A 223 -28.30 5.01 8.46
C GLY A 223 -27.31 4.41 9.48
N ASP A 224 -27.60 3.18 9.90
CA ASP A 224 -26.86 2.48 10.96
C ASP A 224 -25.37 2.29 10.66
N GLN A 225 -25.01 2.08 9.39
CA GLN A 225 -23.60 1.89 9.01
C GLN A 225 -22.80 3.18 9.17
N GLY A 226 -23.41 4.32 8.87
CA GLY A 226 -22.82 5.62 9.15
C GLY A 226 -22.63 5.86 10.64
N ALA A 227 -23.58 5.48 11.49
CA ALA A 227 -23.49 5.66 12.95
C ALA A 227 -22.21 5.04 13.57
N ARG A 228 -21.66 4.01 12.93
CA ARG A 228 -20.42 3.30 13.33
C ARG A 228 -19.13 4.03 12.89
N LEU A 229 -19.25 5.06 12.06
CA LEU A 229 -18.14 5.86 11.53
C LEU A 229 -18.07 7.24 12.21
N THR A 230 -16.85 7.76 12.31
CA THR A 230 -16.60 9.17 12.65
C THR A 230 -17.06 10.10 11.51
N GLU A 231 -17.37 11.35 11.82
CA GLU A 231 -17.74 12.36 10.81
C GLU A 231 -16.66 12.53 9.73
N ILE A 232 -15.38 12.46 10.13
CA ILE A 232 -14.25 12.50 9.20
C ILE A 232 -14.26 11.32 8.24
N GLN A 233 -14.54 10.11 8.72
CA GLN A 233 -14.62 8.92 7.86
C GLN A 233 -15.79 9.00 6.89
N ARG A 234 -16.97 9.45 7.34
CA ARG A 234 -18.14 9.66 6.46
C ARG A 234 -17.81 10.70 5.38
N GLY A 235 -17.21 11.82 5.78
CA GLY A 235 -16.75 12.86 4.86
C GLY A 235 -15.75 12.33 3.83
N GLN A 236 -14.81 11.47 4.25
CA GLN A 236 -13.84 10.87 3.33
C GLN A 236 -14.52 10.00 2.27
N LEU A 237 -15.47 9.14 2.66
CA LEU A 237 -16.18 8.27 1.72
C LEU A 237 -16.95 9.08 0.68
N LEU A 238 -17.65 10.15 1.10
CA LEU A 238 -18.38 11.05 0.21
C LEU A 238 -17.47 11.82 -0.74
N VAL A 239 -16.32 12.33 -0.25
CA VAL A 239 -15.31 12.98 -1.09
C VAL A 239 -14.74 12.01 -2.12
N ASP A 240 -14.40 10.78 -1.69
CA ASP A 240 -13.86 9.75 -2.57
C ASP A 240 -14.84 9.37 -3.67
N GLU A 241 -16.14 9.23 -3.36
CA GLU A 241 -17.17 8.91 -4.35
C GLU A 241 -17.41 10.08 -5.30
N LEU A 242 -17.51 11.32 -4.79
CA LEU A 242 -17.72 12.49 -5.63
C LEU A 242 -16.57 12.70 -6.63
N LEU A 243 -15.32 12.44 -6.20
CA LEU A 243 -14.13 12.47 -7.08
C LEU A 243 -14.11 11.36 -8.14
N ARG A 244 -14.86 10.26 -7.96
CA ARG A 244 -15.02 9.21 -8.97
C ARG A 244 -16.12 9.54 -9.97
N GLU A 245 -17.22 10.13 -9.50
CA GLU A 245 -18.38 10.45 -10.33
C GLU A 245 -18.20 11.69 -11.19
N VAL A 246 -17.56 12.72 -10.63
CA VAL A 246 -17.50 14.05 -11.25
C VAL A 246 -16.16 14.20 -11.97
N GLU A 247 -16.22 14.50 -13.25
CA GLU A 247 -15.03 14.76 -14.06
C GLU A 247 -14.31 16.03 -13.56
N PRO A 248 -12.97 16.03 -13.43
CA PRO A 248 -12.26 17.18 -12.90
C PRO A 248 -12.39 18.43 -13.79
N SER A 249 -12.82 19.54 -13.20
CA SER A 249 -13.09 20.81 -13.89
C SER A 249 -11.86 21.40 -14.58
N HIS A 250 -10.66 21.17 -14.06
CA HIS A 250 -9.41 21.71 -14.60
C HIS A 250 -8.92 21.06 -15.91
N GLN A 251 -9.60 20.00 -16.39
CA GLN A 251 -9.20 19.26 -17.59
C GLN A 251 -9.89 19.74 -18.87
N HIS A 252 -10.82 20.70 -18.78
CA HIS A 252 -11.64 21.15 -19.90
C HIS A 252 -11.29 22.54 -20.42
N VAL A 253 -11.34 22.70 -21.75
CA VAL A 253 -11.20 24.00 -22.45
C VAL A 253 -12.40 24.91 -22.17
N ALA A 254 -13.58 24.33 -21.91
CA ALA A 254 -14.76 25.00 -21.39
C ALA A 254 -15.15 24.33 -20.07
N LEU A 255 -15.07 25.06 -18.96
CA LEU A 255 -15.38 24.54 -17.63
C LEU A 255 -16.83 23.99 -17.62
N PRO A 256 -17.05 22.69 -17.34
CA PRO A 256 -18.40 22.19 -17.10
C PRO A 256 -19.03 22.94 -15.90
N PRO A 257 -20.37 23.05 -15.84
CA PRO A 257 -21.03 23.60 -14.66
C PRO A 257 -20.62 22.80 -13.43
N GLU A 258 -20.37 23.52 -12.32
CA GLU A 258 -19.98 22.88 -11.06
C GLU A 258 -21.07 21.95 -10.56
N ASP A 259 -20.69 20.76 -10.08
CA ASP A 259 -21.64 19.84 -9.48
C ASP A 259 -22.19 20.44 -8.17
N PRO A 260 -23.53 20.55 -8.01
CA PRO A 260 -24.15 21.22 -6.87
C PRO A 260 -23.80 20.56 -5.52
N ARG A 261 -23.37 19.30 -5.52
CA ARG A 261 -22.99 18.56 -4.31
C ARG A 261 -21.63 18.99 -3.75
N VAL A 262 -20.77 19.62 -4.56
CA VAL A 262 -19.41 20.04 -4.15
C VAL A 262 -19.48 21.05 -3.00
N LEU A 263 -20.30 22.09 -3.14
CA LEU A 263 -20.40 23.14 -2.13
C LEU A 263 -21.09 22.64 -0.85
N ASP A 264 -22.17 21.86 -0.99
CA ASP A 264 -22.86 21.26 0.16
C ASP A 264 -21.90 20.38 1.00
N LEU A 265 -21.18 19.48 0.33
CA LEU A 265 -20.20 18.62 1.00
C LEU A 265 -19.08 19.44 1.63
N ALA A 266 -18.57 20.47 0.95
CA ALA A 266 -17.55 21.34 1.53
C ALA A 266 -18.04 22.06 2.79
N GLU A 267 -19.27 22.59 2.78
CA GLU A 267 -19.85 23.26 3.94
C GLU A 267 -20.06 22.27 5.11
N ARG A 268 -20.52 21.05 4.84
CA ARG A 268 -20.60 19.96 5.83
C ARG A 268 -19.24 19.63 6.45
N LEU A 269 -18.21 19.43 5.63
CA LEU A 269 -16.84 19.19 6.09
C LEU A 269 -16.26 20.36 6.89
N GLY A 270 -16.59 21.59 6.48
CA GLY A 270 -16.19 22.81 7.15
C GLY A 270 -16.82 23.01 8.54
N ALA A 271 -17.97 22.39 8.77
CA ALA A 271 -18.68 22.40 10.06
C ALA A 271 -18.09 21.41 11.08
N ILE A 272 -17.37 20.36 10.64
CA ILE A 272 -16.76 19.37 11.54
C ILE A 272 -15.76 20.06 12.47
N ASP A 273 -15.91 19.91 13.77
CA ASP A 273 -15.00 20.46 14.77
C ASP A 273 -14.39 19.34 15.63
N GLY A 274 -13.25 19.61 16.27
CA GLY A 274 -12.60 18.60 17.09
C GLY A 274 -11.14 18.92 17.43
N ASP A 275 -10.41 17.88 17.80
CA ASP A 275 -9.00 17.99 18.13
C ASP A 275 -8.12 18.33 16.91
N ARG A 276 -6.82 18.52 17.14
CA ARG A 276 -5.88 18.87 16.07
C ARG A 276 -5.82 17.84 14.94
N ALA A 277 -6.03 16.55 15.24
CA ALA A 277 -6.00 15.49 14.24
C ALA A 277 -7.26 15.55 13.35
N THR A 278 -8.43 15.70 13.97
CA THR A 278 -9.73 15.88 13.32
C THR A 278 -9.71 17.11 12.41
N MET A 279 -9.21 18.24 12.92
CA MET A 279 -9.06 19.49 12.17
C MET A 279 -8.13 19.35 10.96
N ARG A 280 -7.06 18.55 11.06
CA ARG A 280 -6.19 18.27 9.91
C ARG A 280 -6.87 17.37 8.87
N GLY A 281 -7.59 16.35 9.34
CA GLY A 281 -8.34 15.44 8.48
C GLY A 281 -9.39 16.18 7.63
N ARG A 282 -10.21 17.03 8.27
CA ARG A 282 -11.23 17.81 7.54
C ARG A 282 -10.60 18.77 6.53
N ASP A 283 -9.51 19.46 6.90
CA ASP A 283 -8.90 20.47 6.04
C ASP A 283 -8.26 19.80 4.81
N TRP A 284 -7.72 18.59 4.97
CA TRP A 284 -7.21 17.80 3.84
C TRP A 284 -8.34 17.34 2.91
N GLN A 285 -9.50 16.95 3.45
CA GLN A 285 -10.68 16.60 2.64
C GLN A 285 -11.22 17.81 1.85
N LEU A 286 -11.27 19.00 2.46
CA LEU A 286 -11.62 20.25 1.77
C LEU A 286 -10.66 20.55 0.61
N VAL A 287 -9.36 20.33 0.80
CA VAL A 287 -8.37 20.51 -0.27
C VAL A 287 -8.58 19.51 -1.40
N ARG A 288 -8.95 18.27 -1.08
CA ARG A 288 -9.18 17.23 -2.09
C ARG A 288 -10.35 17.46 -3.01
N LEU A 289 -11.33 18.27 -2.61
CA LEU A 289 -12.43 18.70 -3.49
C LEU A 289 -11.97 19.68 -4.58
N TRP A 290 -10.77 20.26 -4.46
CA TRP A 290 -10.24 21.24 -5.42
C TRP A 290 -10.44 20.88 -6.89
N PRO A 291 -10.13 19.65 -7.36
CA PRO A 291 -10.26 19.29 -8.76
C PRO A 291 -11.67 19.46 -9.33
N LEU A 292 -12.70 19.47 -8.47
CA LEU A 292 -14.12 19.56 -8.83
C LEU A 292 -14.64 21.01 -8.78
N ILE A 293 -13.91 21.93 -8.17
CA ILE A 293 -14.34 23.33 -8.03
C ILE A 293 -14.14 24.06 -9.35
N ALA A 294 -15.23 24.45 -10.00
CA ALA A 294 -15.22 25.24 -11.22
C ALA A 294 -15.51 26.73 -10.95
N GLU A 295 -16.21 27.04 -9.86
CA GLU A 295 -16.65 28.40 -9.57
C GLU A 295 -15.70 29.15 -8.61
N THR A 296 -15.40 30.41 -8.94
CA THR A 296 -14.59 31.29 -8.08
C THR A 296 -15.27 31.57 -6.73
N THR A 297 -16.61 31.60 -6.71
CA THR A 297 -17.46 31.76 -5.52
C THR A 297 -17.31 30.59 -4.57
N THR A 298 -17.44 29.36 -5.07
CA THR A 298 -17.24 28.13 -4.30
C THR A 298 -15.82 28.04 -3.77
N LEU A 299 -14.82 28.32 -4.61
CA LEU A 299 -13.43 28.35 -4.17
C LEU A 299 -13.18 29.32 -3.01
N ARG A 300 -13.78 30.52 -3.06
CA ARG A 300 -13.66 31.50 -1.98
C ARG A 300 -14.27 30.98 -0.68
N ARG A 301 -15.43 30.32 -0.75
CA ARG A 301 -16.07 29.69 0.41
C ARG A 301 -15.22 28.57 0.99
N VAL A 302 -14.75 27.64 0.17
CA VAL A 302 -13.88 26.53 0.59
C VAL A 302 -12.61 27.04 1.29
N ARG A 303 -11.95 28.07 0.73
CA ARG A 303 -10.76 28.69 1.36
C ARG A 303 -11.05 29.28 2.75
N ALA A 304 -12.25 29.80 2.97
CA ALA A 304 -12.66 30.33 4.27
C ALA A 304 -12.90 29.22 5.30
N LEU A 305 -13.32 28.03 4.84
CA LEU A 305 -13.56 26.86 5.69
C LEU A 305 -12.26 26.17 6.16
N VAL A 306 -11.20 26.20 5.33
CA VAL A 306 -9.89 25.62 5.65
C VAL A 306 -9.21 26.42 6.75
N ARG A 307 -8.90 25.80 7.90
CA ARG A 307 -8.27 26.48 9.05
C ARG A 307 -6.74 26.41 9.02
N ALA A 308 -6.16 25.37 8.41
CA ALA A 308 -4.72 25.16 8.31
C ALA A 308 -4.03 26.19 7.37
N PRO A 309 -3.09 27.01 7.88
CA PRO A 309 -2.47 28.09 7.09
C PRO A 309 -1.61 27.62 5.90
N ASN A 310 -1.02 26.43 5.96
CA ASN A 310 -0.25 25.86 4.84
C ASN A 310 -1.18 25.41 3.70
N LEU A 311 -2.25 24.68 4.03
CA LEU A 311 -3.24 24.22 3.05
C LEU A 311 -3.99 25.39 2.40
N ARG A 312 -4.30 26.43 3.17
CA ARG A 312 -4.89 27.66 2.63
C ARG A 312 -3.97 28.34 1.60
N ARG A 313 -2.64 28.30 1.80
CA ARG A 313 -1.66 28.84 0.84
C ARG A 313 -1.61 28.03 -0.46
N GLU A 314 -1.62 26.71 -0.36
CA GLU A 314 -1.69 25.81 -1.52
C GLU A 314 -2.95 26.10 -2.35
N LEU A 315 -4.12 26.13 -1.72
CA LEU A 315 -5.38 26.48 -2.39
C LEU A 315 -5.37 27.89 -3.00
N SER A 316 -4.64 28.83 -2.39
CA SER A 316 -4.52 30.20 -2.89
C SER A 316 -3.66 30.29 -4.16
N ALA A 317 -2.65 29.43 -4.29
CA ALA A 317 -1.82 29.35 -5.49
C ALA A 317 -2.61 28.83 -6.70
N LEU A 318 -3.49 27.85 -6.48
CA LEU A 318 -4.24 27.19 -7.56
C LEU A 318 -5.30 28.10 -8.24
N GLY A 319 -5.84 29.10 -7.53
CA GLY A 319 -6.77 30.07 -8.14
C GLY A 319 -6.14 31.00 -9.20
N ARG A 320 -4.82 30.92 -9.41
CA ARG A 320 -4.13 31.57 -10.53
C ARG A 320 -4.23 30.75 -11.83
N GLU A 321 -4.56 29.46 -11.72
CA GLU A 321 -4.65 28.51 -12.84
C GLU A 321 -6.07 28.44 -13.42
N ILE A 322 -7.12 28.65 -12.60
CA ILE A 322 -8.53 28.80 -13.05
C ILE A 322 -8.80 30.21 -13.64
N ARG A 323 -7.94 30.71 -14.52
CA ARG A 323 -8.25 31.94 -15.27
C ARG A 323 -9.36 31.62 -16.28
N PRO A 324 -10.40 32.47 -16.43
CA PRO A 324 -11.35 32.28 -17.52
C PRO A 324 -10.61 32.42 -18.86
N PRO A 325 -11.02 31.69 -19.92
CA PRO A 325 -10.62 32.08 -21.27
C PRO A 325 -11.07 33.52 -21.47
N GLY A 326 -10.13 34.38 -21.89
CA GLY A 326 -10.40 35.78 -22.19
C GLY A 326 -11.35 35.94 -23.36
#